data_AF-A0A3C0S1S9-F1
#
_entry.id   AF-A0A3C0S1S9-F1
#
_cell.length_a   1.000
_cell.length_b   1.000
_cell.length_c   1.000
_cell.angle_alpha   90.00
_cell.angle_beta   90.00
_cell.angle_gamma   90.00
#
_symmetry.space_group_name_H-M   'P 1'
#
loop_
_entity.id
_entity.type
_entity.pdbx_description
1 polymer ?
#
loop_
_entity_poly.entity_id
_entity_poly.type
_entity_poly.pdbx_seq_one_letter_code
_entity_poly.pdbx_strand_id
1 'polypeptide(L)'
;MGFAIDNKNTATEFKLFFKRGVWSELLKFPKPKQRAFYDWPDEHGKDYDDFSPTVYEPLQYNIGCYLSSTSLTRLQEQREVLLNILKKPEGFNLRVDALGRSFALRYIGSPDLSIFNPRRTTGIIYTEFNLTLENNFAPVGVDFYLADINGLILSYPSKPIQFEQQKQVF
;
A
#
# COMPACT_ATOMS: atom_id res chain seq x y z
N MET A 1 7.92 7.54 -11.21
CA MET A 1 7.17 7.10 -10.01
C MET A 1 7.55 5.65 -9.77
N GLY A 2 8.38 5.41 -8.76
CA GLY A 2 8.81 4.05 -8.41
C GLY A 2 8.01 3.55 -7.21
N PHE A 3 7.60 2.29 -7.28
CA PHE A 3 7.11 1.53 -6.15
C PHE A 3 8.00 0.31 -6.02
N ALA A 4 8.34 -0.07 -4.79
CA ALA A 4 9.09 -1.28 -4.53
C ALA A 4 8.36 -2.18 -3.53
N ILE A 5 8.36 -3.48 -3.80
CA ILE A 5 7.87 -4.51 -2.87
C ILE A 5 9.10 -5.24 -2.36
N ASP A 6 9.31 -5.27 -1.05
CA ASP A 6 10.49 -5.90 -0.41
C ASP A 6 11.82 -5.43 -1.07
N ASN A 7 11.95 -4.11 -1.30
CA ASN A 7 13.08 -3.46 -1.99
C ASN A 7 13.28 -3.84 -3.46
N LYS A 8 12.37 -4.61 -4.06
CA LYS A 8 12.36 -4.93 -5.49
C LYS A 8 11.46 -3.99 -6.26
N ASN A 9 11.99 -3.34 -7.30
CA ASN A 9 11.22 -2.40 -8.10
C ASN A 9 10.10 -3.13 -8.87
N THR A 10 8.86 -2.68 -8.63
CA THR A 10 7.65 -3.33 -9.15
C THR A 10 7.53 -3.28 -10.67
N ALA A 11 7.97 -2.20 -11.30
CA ALA A 11 7.86 -2.02 -12.75
C ALA A 11 8.87 -2.89 -13.52
N THR A 12 10.08 -3.08 -12.97
CA THR A 12 11.12 -3.88 -13.63
C THR A 12 10.95 -5.37 -13.37
N GLU A 13 10.73 -5.75 -12.11
CA GLU A 13 10.69 -7.16 -11.69
C GLU A 13 9.35 -7.82 -11.98
N PHE A 14 8.25 -7.14 -11.66
CA PHE A 14 6.91 -7.72 -11.73
C PHE A 14 6.07 -7.21 -12.90
N LYS A 15 6.58 -6.21 -13.65
CA LYS A 15 5.80 -5.47 -14.66
C LYS A 15 4.47 -4.96 -14.09
N LEU A 16 4.50 -4.60 -12.82
CA LEU A 16 3.37 -4.13 -12.02
C LEU A 16 3.41 -2.61 -11.95
N PHE A 17 2.28 -1.99 -12.24
CA PHE A 17 2.08 -0.55 -12.20
C PHE A 17 0.87 -0.24 -11.32
N PHE A 18 0.90 0.93 -10.69
CA PHE A 18 -0.16 1.39 -9.80
C PHE A 18 -1.00 2.45 -10.49
N LYS A 19 -2.32 2.44 -10.25
CA LYS A 19 -3.24 3.46 -10.76
C LYS A 19 -2.92 4.83 -10.17
N ARG A 20 -3.41 5.87 -10.84
CA ARG A 20 -3.44 7.21 -10.25
C ARG A 20 -4.39 7.22 -9.05
N GLY A 21 -4.00 7.89 -7.97
CA GLY A 21 -4.82 7.97 -6.73
C GLY A 21 -4.39 7.02 -5.61
N VAL A 22 -3.33 6.23 -5.82
CA VAL A 22 -2.83 5.32 -4.78
C VAL A 22 -2.32 6.07 -3.54
N TRP A 23 -1.81 7.30 -3.68
CA TRP A 23 -1.36 8.08 -2.53
C TRP A 23 -2.50 8.53 -1.63
N SER A 24 -3.65 8.96 -2.19
CA SER A 24 -4.80 9.33 -1.37
C SER A 24 -5.34 8.13 -0.60
N GLU A 25 -5.25 6.94 -1.18
CA GLU A 25 -5.63 5.70 -0.51
C GLU A 25 -4.64 5.34 0.61
N LEU A 26 -3.32 5.42 0.35
CA LEU A 26 -2.29 5.11 1.34
C LEU A 26 -2.20 6.13 2.49
N LEU A 27 -2.56 7.39 2.25
CA LEU A 27 -2.53 8.48 3.22
C LEU A 27 -3.89 8.70 3.90
N LYS A 28 -4.85 7.80 3.72
CA LYS A 28 -6.16 7.95 4.37
C LYS A 28 -6.05 7.76 5.87
N PHE A 29 -6.84 8.54 6.60
CA PHE A 29 -6.93 8.43 8.04
C PHE A 29 -7.69 7.16 8.46
N PRO A 30 -7.28 6.51 9.55
CA PRO A 30 -8.04 5.41 10.10
C PRO A 30 -9.41 5.90 10.59
N LYS A 31 -10.42 5.05 10.49
CA LYS A 31 -11.73 5.34 11.08
C LYS A 31 -11.70 5.00 12.57
N PRO A 32 -12.28 5.83 13.45
CA PRO A 32 -12.45 5.46 14.85
C PRO A 32 -13.46 4.31 14.93
N LYS A 33 -13.19 3.31 15.78
CA LYS A 33 -14.18 2.28 16.10
C LYS A 33 -15.38 2.94 16.77
N GLN A 34 -16.56 2.42 16.48
CA GLN A 34 -17.77 2.88 17.14
C GLN A 34 -17.65 2.70 18.66
N ARG A 35 -17.82 3.80 19.40
CA ARG A 35 -17.89 3.77 20.86
C ARG A 35 -19.13 3.03 21.31
N ALA A 36 -19.04 2.38 22.46
CA ALA A 36 -20.23 1.86 23.13
C ALA A 36 -21.20 3.02 23.37
N PHE A 37 -22.48 2.80 23.11
CA PHE A 37 -23.52 3.79 23.33
C PHE A 37 -24.79 3.12 23.80
N TYR A 38 -25.57 3.84 24.59
CA TYR A 38 -26.95 3.51 24.92
C TYR A 38 -27.90 4.43 24.15
N ASP A 39 -28.96 3.85 23.62
CA ASP A 39 -30.03 4.54 22.89
C ASP A 39 -31.31 4.35 23.70
N TRP A 40 -31.59 5.32 24.58
CA TRP A 40 -32.70 5.24 25.52
C TRP A 40 -33.99 5.67 24.81
N PRO A 41 -35.09 4.90 24.92
CA PRO A 41 -36.31 5.17 24.16
C PRO A 41 -36.99 6.50 24.53
N ASP A 42 -36.74 6.99 25.74
CA ASP A 42 -37.37 8.20 26.28
C ASP A 42 -36.50 9.46 26.10
N GLU A 43 -35.29 9.33 25.57
CA GLU A 43 -34.36 10.45 25.36
C GLU A 43 -34.08 10.70 23.88
N HIS A 44 -33.76 11.94 23.54
CA HIS A 44 -33.31 12.29 22.20
C HIS A 44 -31.79 12.18 22.12
N GLY A 45 -31.29 11.29 21.27
CA GLY A 45 -29.87 11.14 21.00
C GLY A 45 -29.31 9.82 21.52
N LYS A 46 -27.99 9.75 21.61
CA LYS A 46 -27.26 8.55 22.04
C LYS A 46 -26.28 8.96 23.12
N ASP A 47 -26.28 8.20 24.21
CA ASP A 47 -25.35 8.36 25.31
C ASP A 47 -24.10 7.53 25.01
N TYR A 48 -22.97 8.17 24.74
CA TYR A 48 -21.73 7.52 24.34
C TYR A 48 -20.80 7.35 25.56
N ASP A 49 -20.04 6.25 25.58
CA ASP A 49 -18.99 6.07 26.58
C ASP A 49 -17.91 7.15 26.42
N ASP A 50 -17.72 7.97 27.44
CA ASP A 50 -16.71 9.04 27.50
C ASP A 50 -15.43 8.64 28.26
N PHE A 51 -15.40 7.47 28.90
CA PHE A 51 -14.28 7.02 29.72
C PHE A 51 -13.22 6.27 28.91
N SER A 52 -13.64 5.44 27.96
CA SER A 52 -12.69 4.62 27.19
C SER A 52 -11.86 5.45 26.20
N PRO A 53 -10.59 5.07 25.96
CA PRO A 53 -9.77 5.71 24.94
C PRO A 53 -10.30 5.43 23.53
N THR A 54 -10.14 6.38 22.61
CA THR A 54 -10.52 6.18 21.20
C THR A 54 -9.61 5.13 20.55
N VAL A 55 -10.20 4.00 20.15
CA VAL A 55 -9.51 2.95 19.39
C VAL A 55 -9.88 3.07 17.92
N TYR A 56 -8.91 2.86 17.03
CA TYR A 56 -9.12 2.94 15.58
C TYR A 56 -9.29 1.56 14.93
N GLU A 57 -10.01 1.54 13.81
CA GLU A 57 -10.13 0.36 12.95
C GLU A 57 -8.81 0.09 12.21
N PRO A 58 -8.51 -1.17 11.87
CA PRO A 58 -7.39 -1.48 11.00
C PRO A 58 -7.56 -0.79 9.65
N LEU A 59 -6.49 -0.16 9.17
CA LEU A 59 -6.48 0.49 7.86
C LEU A 59 -6.45 -0.58 6.76
N GLN A 60 -7.55 -0.70 6.03
CA GLN A 60 -7.63 -1.53 4.84
C GLN A 60 -7.55 -0.67 3.61
N TYR A 61 -6.60 -0.89 2.71
CA TYR A 61 -6.40 -0.14 1.46
C TYR A 61 -6.95 -0.92 0.27
N ASN A 62 -7.58 -0.21 -0.67
CA ASN A 62 -7.97 -0.76 -1.97
C ASN A 62 -7.15 -0.09 -3.08
N ILE A 63 -6.10 -0.76 -3.53
CA ILE A 63 -5.11 -0.23 -4.45
C ILE A 63 -5.34 -0.82 -5.84
N GLY A 64 -5.72 0.03 -6.80
CA GLY A 64 -5.83 -0.38 -8.19
C GLY A 64 -4.47 -0.52 -8.86
N CYS A 65 -4.27 -1.62 -9.57
CA CYS A 65 -3.01 -2.00 -10.21
C CYS A 65 -3.22 -2.42 -11.67
N TYR A 66 -2.15 -2.36 -12.44
CA TYR A 66 -2.04 -2.89 -13.79
C TYR A 66 -0.85 -3.83 -13.88
N LEU A 67 -1.00 -4.95 -14.57
CA LEU A 67 0.09 -5.85 -14.91
C LEU A 67 0.17 -5.97 -16.43
N SER A 68 1.37 -5.80 -16.98
CA SER A 68 1.60 -5.92 -18.42
C SER A 68 2.34 -7.20 -18.75
N SER A 69 1.85 -7.95 -19.73
CA SER A 69 2.47 -9.19 -20.19
C SER A 69 2.36 -9.35 -21.71
N THR A 70 3.14 -10.27 -22.29
CA THR A 70 3.14 -10.53 -23.74
C THR A 70 2.20 -11.67 -24.14
N SER A 71 1.82 -12.54 -23.21
CA SER A 71 0.95 -13.70 -23.44
C SER A 71 0.14 -14.01 -22.18
N LEU A 72 -1.02 -14.64 -22.35
CA LEU A 72 -1.89 -15.05 -21.24
C LEU A 72 -1.19 -16.04 -20.29
N THR A 73 -0.39 -16.96 -20.83
CA THR A 73 0.36 -17.93 -20.01
C THR A 73 1.39 -17.23 -19.13
N ARG A 74 2.16 -16.30 -19.71
CA ARG A 74 3.15 -15.49 -18.97
C ARG A 74 2.49 -14.62 -17.91
N LEU A 75 1.29 -14.13 -18.19
CA LEU A 75 0.51 -13.34 -17.26
C LEU A 75 0.11 -14.14 -16.02
N GLN A 76 -0.32 -15.39 -16.22
CA GLN A 76 -0.65 -16.29 -15.11
C GLN A 76 0.59 -16.58 -14.25
N GLU A 77 1.71 -16.95 -14.87
CA GLU A 77 2.99 -17.17 -14.17
C GLU A 77 3.42 -15.94 -13.35
N GLN A 78 3.37 -14.75 -13.95
CA GLN A 78 3.71 -13.49 -13.26
C GLN A 78 2.78 -13.21 -12.07
N ARG A 79 1.48 -13.47 -12.24
CA ARG A 79 0.50 -13.31 -11.17
C ARG A 79 0.74 -14.30 -10.04
N GLU A 80 1.07 -15.54 -10.34
CA GLU A 80 1.41 -16.54 -9.32
C GLU A 80 2.66 -16.15 -8.53
N VAL A 81 3.72 -15.72 -9.21
CA VAL A 81 4.94 -15.23 -8.55
C VAL A 81 4.65 -14.04 -7.66
N LEU A 82 3.88 -13.06 -8.15
CA LEU A 82 3.47 -11.90 -7.35
C LEU A 82 2.65 -12.32 -6.13
N LEU A 83 1.63 -13.17 -6.31
CA LEU A 83 0.79 -13.64 -5.22
C LEU A 83 1.57 -14.45 -4.20
N ASN A 84 2.56 -15.25 -4.61
CA ASN A 84 3.41 -16.00 -3.68
C ASN A 84 4.22 -15.08 -2.78
N ILE A 85 4.64 -13.91 -3.27
CA ILE A 85 5.31 -12.89 -2.45
C ILE A 85 4.30 -12.22 -1.52
N LEU A 86 3.13 -11.84 -2.04
CA LEU A 86 2.11 -11.11 -1.29
C LEU A 86 1.43 -11.95 -0.19
N LYS A 87 1.27 -13.27 -0.42
CA LYS A 87 0.58 -14.20 0.49
C LYS A 87 1.41 -14.61 1.72
N LYS A 88 2.65 -14.14 1.85
CA LYS A 88 3.47 -14.46 3.03
C LYS A 88 2.77 -14.02 4.32
N PRO A 89 2.78 -14.85 5.38
CA PRO A 89 2.06 -14.57 6.62
C PRO A 89 2.58 -13.32 7.35
N GLU A 90 3.88 -13.07 7.21
CA GLU A 90 4.60 -11.91 7.75
C GLU A 90 4.20 -10.57 7.09
N GLY A 91 3.51 -10.63 5.95
CA GLY A 91 3.22 -9.47 5.10
C GLY A 91 4.41 -9.12 4.21
N PHE A 92 4.37 -7.93 3.64
CA PHE A 92 5.42 -7.39 2.76
C PHE A 92 5.53 -5.88 2.94
N ASN A 93 6.68 -5.33 2.56
CA ASN A 93 6.91 -3.89 2.62
C ASN A 93 6.69 -3.24 1.26
N LEU A 94 5.75 -2.31 1.19
CA LEU A 94 5.52 -1.46 0.02
C LEU A 94 6.19 -0.10 0.22
N ARG A 95 7.27 0.15 -0.51
CA ARG A 95 7.96 1.44 -0.56
C ARG A 95 7.39 2.30 -1.68
N VAL A 96 7.08 3.55 -1.34
CA VAL A 96 6.63 4.56 -2.31
C VAL A 96 7.69 5.65 -2.38
N ASP A 97 8.50 5.63 -3.45
CA ASP A 97 9.62 6.56 -3.59
C ASP A 97 9.18 8.03 -3.56
N ALA A 98 8.00 8.31 -4.14
CA ALA A 98 7.44 9.66 -4.17
C ALA A 98 7.00 10.19 -2.79
N LEU A 99 6.70 9.30 -1.84
CA LEU A 99 6.36 9.68 -0.47
C LEU A 99 7.56 9.61 0.48
N GLY A 100 8.67 9.00 0.05
CA GLY A 100 9.82 8.71 0.92
C GLY A 100 9.49 7.78 2.10
N ARG A 101 8.40 7.02 1.99
CA ARG A 101 7.85 6.19 3.09
C ARG A 101 7.61 4.76 2.63
N SER A 102 7.76 3.85 3.58
CA SER A 102 7.41 2.44 3.43
C SER A 102 6.17 2.11 4.25
N PHE A 103 5.38 1.16 3.76
CA PHE A 103 4.17 0.67 4.41
C PHE A 103 4.28 -0.84 4.60
N ALA A 104 4.10 -1.33 5.83
CA ALA A 104 4.04 -2.75 6.11
C ALA A 104 2.62 -3.26 5.91
N LEU A 105 2.41 -4.05 4.85
CA LEU A 105 1.09 -4.43 4.37
C LEU A 105 0.92 -5.95 4.38
N ARG A 106 -0.32 -6.39 4.61
CA ARG A 106 -0.73 -7.79 4.45
C ARG A 106 -1.74 -7.90 3.31
N TYR A 107 -1.59 -8.93 2.49
CA TYR A 107 -2.55 -9.22 1.42
C TYR A 107 -3.82 -9.87 2.00
N ILE A 108 -4.98 -9.27 1.74
CA ILE A 108 -6.29 -9.86 2.04
C ILE A 108 -6.84 -10.55 0.79
N GLY A 109 -6.83 -9.87 -0.36
CA GLY A 109 -7.48 -10.37 -1.56
C GLY A 109 -7.28 -9.52 -2.80
N SER A 110 -7.68 -10.07 -3.94
CA SER A 110 -7.76 -9.35 -5.22
C SER A 110 -8.99 -9.82 -5.99
N PRO A 111 -10.17 -9.27 -5.67
CA PRO A 111 -11.45 -9.80 -6.16
C PRO A 111 -11.66 -9.51 -7.65
N ASP A 112 -11.15 -8.38 -8.13
CA ASP A 112 -11.39 -7.91 -9.49
C ASP A 112 -10.24 -8.32 -10.42
N LEU A 113 -10.56 -8.79 -11.62
CA LEU A 113 -9.59 -9.05 -12.68
C LEU A 113 -10.22 -8.73 -14.04
N SER A 114 -9.74 -7.70 -14.71
CA SER A 114 -10.18 -7.31 -16.06
C SER A 114 -8.98 -7.29 -17.01
N ILE A 115 -9.10 -8.02 -18.11
CA ILE A 115 -8.09 -8.00 -19.18
C ILE A 115 -8.53 -6.97 -20.21
N PHE A 116 -7.62 -6.09 -20.61
CA PHE A 116 -7.86 -5.12 -21.67
C PHE A 116 -6.63 -4.97 -22.56
N ASN A 117 -6.90 -4.70 -23.85
CA ASN A 117 -5.86 -4.51 -24.85
C ASN A 117 -5.99 -3.09 -25.41
N PRO A 118 -5.07 -2.17 -25.06
CA PRO A 118 -5.10 -0.83 -25.62
C PRO A 118 -4.87 -0.88 -27.13
N ARG A 119 -5.72 -0.19 -27.90
CA ARG A 119 -5.70 -0.19 -29.38
C ARG A 119 -4.35 0.22 -30.00
N ARG A 120 -3.48 0.90 -29.25
CA ARG A 120 -2.18 1.41 -29.73
C ARG A 120 -0.99 0.53 -29.38
N THR A 121 -1.18 -0.57 -28.66
CA THR A 121 -0.10 -1.45 -28.22
C THR A 121 -0.34 -2.86 -28.74
N THR A 122 0.27 -3.19 -29.87
CA THR A 122 0.19 -4.52 -30.46
C THR A 122 1.09 -5.50 -29.69
N GLY A 123 0.53 -6.63 -29.26
CA GLY A 123 1.29 -7.73 -28.63
C GLY A 123 1.53 -7.62 -27.12
N ILE A 124 0.94 -6.62 -26.45
CA ILE A 124 0.97 -6.51 -24.98
C ILE A 124 -0.46 -6.59 -24.45
N ILE A 125 -0.66 -7.51 -23.51
CA ILE A 125 -1.89 -7.70 -22.75
C ILE A 125 -1.73 -6.95 -21.44
N TYR A 126 -2.70 -6.11 -21.12
CA TYR A 126 -2.78 -5.45 -19.82
C TYR A 126 -3.91 -6.07 -19.00
N THR A 127 -3.64 -6.27 -17.73
CA THR A 127 -4.63 -6.75 -16.77
C THR A 127 -4.74 -5.76 -15.64
N GLU A 128 -5.95 -5.28 -15.43
CA GLU A 128 -6.33 -4.42 -14.33
C GLU A 128 -6.92 -5.27 -13.21
N PHE A 129 -6.53 -4.96 -11.98
CA PHE A 129 -7.09 -5.59 -10.79
C PHE A 129 -6.93 -4.66 -9.60
N ASN A 130 -7.71 -4.93 -8.56
CA ASN A 130 -7.63 -4.22 -7.30
C ASN A 130 -6.98 -5.12 -6.25
N LEU A 131 -6.02 -4.58 -5.51
CA LEU A 131 -5.38 -5.22 -4.36
C LEU A 131 -6.01 -4.69 -3.08
N THR A 132 -6.64 -5.60 -2.34
CA THR A 132 -7.13 -5.33 -0.99
C THR A 132 -6.03 -5.68 0.00
N LEU A 133 -5.50 -4.67 0.67
CA LEU A 133 -4.37 -4.78 1.59
C LEU A 133 -4.78 -4.30 2.98
N GLU A 134 -4.22 -4.89 4.03
CA GLU A 134 -4.38 -4.44 5.41
C GLU A 134 -3.06 -3.88 5.93
N ASN A 135 -3.11 -2.83 6.74
CA ASN A 135 -1.95 -2.37 7.48
C ASN A 135 -1.65 -3.34 8.63
N ASN A 136 -0.44 -3.89 8.66
CA ASN A 136 0.00 -4.80 9.74
C ASN A 136 0.58 -4.05 10.96
N PHE A 137 0.61 -2.71 10.94
CA PHE A 137 1.16 -1.82 11.99
C PHE A 137 2.61 -2.12 12.40
N ALA A 138 3.31 -2.95 11.64
CA ALA A 138 4.71 -3.24 11.87
C ALA A 138 5.51 -1.94 11.66
N PRO A 139 6.58 -1.72 12.42
CA PRO A 139 7.45 -0.58 12.21
C PRO A 139 7.99 -0.63 10.78
N VAL A 140 7.90 0.50 10.07
CA VAL A 140 8.43 0.65 8.72
C VAL A 140 9.40 1.83 8.71
N GLY A 141 10.49 1.68 7.97
CA GLY A 141 11.49 2.72 7.82
C GLY A 141 10.94 3.94 7.06
N VAL A 142 11.34 5.13 7.52
CA VAL A 142 11.21 6.38 6.78
C VAL A 142 12.61 6.73 6.27
N ASP A 143 12.74 6.98 4.96
CA ASP A 143 14.00 7.39 4.40
C ASP A 143 14.12 8.92 4.48
N PHE A 144 15.16 9.41 5.13
CA PHE A 144 15.51 10.83 5.09
C PHE A 144 16.73 11.02 4.18
N TYR A 145 16.64 11.98 3.26
CA TYR A 145 17.79 12.47 2.50
C TYR A 145 18.25 13.77 3.15
N LEU A 146 19.46 13.76 3.74
CA LEU A 146 20.10 14.99 4.20
C LEU A 146 20.72 15.67 2.98
N ALA A 147 20.34 16.90 2.70
CA ALA A 147 20.98 17.74 1.70
C ALA A 147 21.65 18.93 2.39
N ASP A 148 22.89 19.23 1.99
CA ASP A 148 23.59 20.46 2.39
C ASP A 148 22.94 21.71 1.74
N ILE A 149 23.27 22.91 2.22
CA ILE A 149 22.82 24.22 1.69
C ILE A 149 23.02 24.36 0.17
N ASN A 150 23.98 23.61 -0.39
CA ASN A 150 24.28 23.57 -1.82
C ASN A 150 23.51 22.49 -2.60
N GLY A 151 22.54 21.80 -1.98
CA GLY A 151 21.77 20.71 -2.59
C GLY A 151 22.56 19.40 -2.78
N LEU A 152 23.77 19.32 -2.24
CA LEU A 152 24.56 18.08 -2.24
C LEU A 152 23.96 17.12 -1.20
N ILE A 153 23.43 16.00 -1.69
CA ILE A 153 22.87 14.94 -0.85
C ILE A 153 24.04 14.27 -0.09
N LEU A 154 24.04 14.34 1.24
CA LEU A 154 25.04 13.75 2.14
C LEU A 154 24.86 12.22 2.32
N SER A 155 24.15 11.58 1.39
CA SER A 155 23.99 10.13 1.33
C SER A 155 24.17 9.67 -0.11
N TYR A 156 24.76 8.49 -0.28
CA TYR A 156 24.89 7.89 -1.60
C TYR A 156 23.49 7.61 -2.17
N PRO A 157 23.23 7.84 -3.47
CA PRO A 157 21.95 7.48 -4.10
C PRO A 157 21.56 6.01 -3.88
N SER A 158 22.55 5.14 -3.66
CA SER A 158 22.41 3.70 -3.44
C SER A 158 22.41 3.28 -1.96
N LYS A 159 22.64 4.19 -1.01
CA LYS A 159 22.63 3.90 0.44
C LYS A 159 22.02 5.08 1.21
N PRO A 160 20.69 5.15 1.33
CA PRO A 160 20.06 6.09 2.26
C PRO A 160 20.53 5.80 3.68
N ILE A 161 20.69 6.84 4.48
CA ILE A 161 20.92 6.68 5.92
C ILE A 161 19.59 6.21 6.50
N GLN A 162 19.52 4.93 6.87
CA GLN A 162 18.33 4.33 7.46
C GLN A 162 18.32 4.69 8.96
N PHE A 163 17.36 5.51 9.36
CA PHE A 163 17.03 5.70 10.76
C PHE A 163 15.92 4.71 11.12
N GLU A 164 16.16 3.88 12.13
CA GLU A 164 15.15 2.97 12.67
C GLU A 164 14.44 3.67 13.83
N GLN A 165 13.42 4.49 13.54
CA GLN A 165 12.42 4.91 14.54
C GLN A 165 11.25 5.69 13.93
N GLN A 166 10.05 5.11 13.91
CA GLN A 166 9.01 5.17 14.93
C GLN A 166 8.02 4.04 14.59
N LYS A 167 7.28 3.54 15.59
CA LYS A 167 6.05 2.76 15.31
C LYS A 167 5.25 3.56 14.28
N GLN A 168 4.56 2.92 13.35
CA GLN A 168 3.65 3.63 12.45
C GLN A 168 2.48 4.16 13.32
N VAL A 169 2.73 5.26 14.02
CA VAL A 169 1.74 6.04 14.73
C VAL A 169 1.13 6.93 13.67
N PHE A 170 -0.19 6.87 13.60
CA PHE A 170 -1.02 7.61 12.66
C PHE A 170 -0.60 9.07 12.52
#